data_AF-F6D0S6-F1
#
_entry.id   AF-F6D0S6-F1
#
_cell.length_a   1.000
_cell.length_b   1.000
_cell.length_c   1.000
_cell.angle_alpha   90.00
_cell.angle_beta   90.00
_cell.angle_gamma   90.00
#
_symmetry.space_group_name_H-M   'P 1'
#
loop_
_entity.id
_entity.type
_entity.pdbx_description
1 polymer ?
#
loop_
_entity_poly.entity_id
_entity_poly.type
_entity_poly.pdbx_seq_one_letter_code
_entity_poly.pdbx_strand_id
1 'polypeptide(L)'
;MGILSALKGLFSGGEAAPAKTEEAIEYNGYQIVPAPMQDGGQFRVAATITLGEGEEQKMHKFIRSDLMPNRDECIEITIRKAKLTIDQLGKNLFN
;
A
#
# COMPACT_ATOMS: atom_id res chain seq x y z
N MET A 1 -20.75 -11.28 35.64
CA MET A 1 -20.69 -12.25 34.52
C MET A 1 -21.38 -11.61 33.31
N GLY A 2 -20.78 -11.11 32.25
CA GLY A 2 -19.39 -10.97 31.85
C GLY A 2 -19.35 -9.82 30.83
N ILE A 3 -18.43 -8.89 31.05
CA ILE A 3 -18.08 -7.76 30.20
C ILE A 3 -17.24 -8.25 29.01
N LEU A 4 -17.85 -8.89 28.01
CA LEU A 4 -17.09 -9.39 26.85
C LEU A 4 -17.69 -9.02 25.48
N SER A 5 -18.72 -8.18 25.42
CA SER A 5 -19.36 -7.79 24.15
C SER A 5 -18.70 -6.59 23.45
N ALA A 6 -17.56 -6.07 23.93
CA ALA A 6 -16.96 -4.84 23.41
C ALA A 6 -15.73 -5.03 22.49
N LEU A 7 -15.26 -6.26 22.26
CA LEU A 7 -14.03 -6.52 21.49
C LEU A 7 -14.28 -7.33 20.20
N LYS A 8 -15.39 -7.06 19.49
CA LYS A 8 -15.66 -7.73 18.20
C LYS A 8 -15.91 -6.78 17.02
N GLY A 9 -15.61 -5.48 17.21
CA GLY A 9 -15.87 -4.44 16.22
C GLY A 9 -14.64 -3.82 15.54
N LEU A 10 -13.40 -4.18 15.94
CA LEU A 10 -12.19 -3.52 15.43
C LEU A 10 -11.37 -4.35 14.41
N PHE A 11 -12.00 -5.32 13.74
CA PHE A 11 -11.48 -5.87 12.49
C PHE A 11 -12.25 -5.28 11.30
N SER A 12 -12.41 -3.96 11.32
CA SER A 12 -12.81 -3.13 10.18
C SER A 12 -11.53 -2.69 9.47
N GLY A 13 -10.85 -3.64 8.82
CA GLY A 13 -9.63 -3.42 8.05
C GLY A 13 -9.80 -3.93 6.63
N GLY A 14 -10.84 -3.44 5.93
CA GLY A 14 -11.00 -3.50 4.48
C GLY A 14 -10.51 -4.77 3.79
N GLU A 15 -11.33 -5.81 3.80
CA GLU A 15 -11.21 -6.93 2.86
C GLU A 15 -11.56 -6.42 1.46
N ALA A 16 -10.60 -5.75 0.81
CA ALA A 16 -10.58 -5.63 -0.63
C ALA A 16 -9.97 -6.93 -1.17
N ALA A 17 -10.73 -7.64 -2.00
CA ALA A 17 -10.36 -8.88 -2.67
C ALA A 17 -8.87 -8.92 -3.08
N PRO A 18 -8.19 -10.09 -3.03
CA PRO A 18 -6.79 -10.20 -3.36
C PRO A 18 -6.59 -9.99 -4.88
N ALA A 19 -6.55 -8.73 -5.30
CA ALA A 19 -5.92 -8.34 -6.55
C ALA A 19 -4.46 -8.79 -6.39
N LYS A 20 -4.07 -9.85 -7.12
CA LYS A 20 -2.75 -10.49 -7.16
C LYS A 20 -1.71 -9.67 -6.40
N THR A 21 -1.57 -9.95 -5.10
CA THR A 21 -0.67 -9.20 -4.24
C THR A 21 0.72 -9.40 -4.80
N GLU A 22 1.26 -8.34 -5.40
CA GLU A 22 2.62 -8.36 -5.90
C GLU A 22 3.57 -8.43 -4.71
N GLU A 23 4.80 -8.85 -4.98
CA GLU A 23 5.80 -9.04 -3.94
C GLU A 23 5.94 -7.77 -3.10
N ALA A 24 5.62 -7.90 -1.81
CA ALA A 24 5.81 -6.83 -0.86
C ALA A 24 7.31 -6.61 -0.67
N ILE A 25 7.75 -5.37 -0.86
CA ILE A 25 9.16 -4.99 -0.79
C ILE A 25 9.36 -4.10 0.42
N GLU A 26 10.26 -4.52 1.31
CA GLU A 26 10.72 -3.69 2.40
C GLU A 26 11.76 -2.68 1.94
N TYR A 27 11.60 -1.44 2.37
CA TYR A 27 12.53 -0.35 2.10
C TYR A 27 12.53 0.66 3.25
N ASN A 28 13.68 0.88 3.88
CA ASN A 28 13.85 1.84 4.98
C ASN A 28 12.87 1.64 6.18
N GLY A 29 12.44 0.41 6.44
CA GLY A 29 11.43 0.08 7.46
C GLY A 29 9.98 0.30 7.03
N TYR A 30 9.75 0.66 5.76
CA TYR A 30 8.44 0.73 5.14
C TYR A 30 8.21 -0.51 4.29
N GLN A 31 7.00 -1.06 4.32
CA GLN A 31 6.57 -2.13 3.45
C GLN A 31 5.82 -1.54 2.27
N ILE A 32 6.36 -1.69 1.07
CA ILE A 32 5.75 -1.24 -0.18
C ILE A 32 5.09 -2.45 -0.83
N VAL A 33 3.78 -2.40 -1.01
CA VAL A 33 3.01 -3.43 -1.73
C VAL A 33 2.51 -2.82 -3.02
N PRO A 34 3.15 -3.11 -4.17
CA PRO A 34 2.67 -2.66 -5.46
C PRO A 34 1.26 -3.23 -5.75
N ALA A 35 0.40 -2.36 -6.27
CA ALA A 35 -1.01 -2.64 -6.50
C ALA A 35 -1.49 -1.93 -7.79
N PRO A 36 -0.94 -2.27 -8.97
CA PRO A 36 -1.26 -1.64 -10.23
C PRO A 36 -2.75 -1.82 -10.54
N MET A 37 -3.42 -0.71 -10.75
CA MET A 37 -4.86 -0.68 -11.00
C MET A 37 -5.11 -0.63 -12.50
N GLN A 38 -5.87 -1.58 -13.04
CA GLN A 38 -6.21 -1.55 -14.47
C GLN A 38 -7.20 -0.41 -14.75
N ASP A 39 -6.87 0.44 -15.71
CA ASP A 39 -7.65 1.61 -16.11
C ASP A 39 -7.59 1.74 -17.65
N GLY A 40 -8.71 1.46 -18.33
CA GLY A 40 -8.83 1.65 -19.78
C GLY A 40 -7.88 0.81 -20.66
N GLY A 41 -7.35 -0.31 -20.15
CA GLY A 41 -6.35 -1.14 -20.85
C GLY A 41 -4.90 -0.77 -20.52
N GLN A 42 -4.68 0.21 -19.65
CA GLN A 42 -3.40 0.53 -19.05
C GLN A 42 -3.43 0.18 -17.55
N PHE A 43 -2.28 0.27 -16.90
CA PHE A 43 -2.09 0.03 -15.47
C PHE A 43 -1.67 1.32 -14.79
N ARG A 44 -2.48 1.81 -13.86
CA ARG A 44 -2.13 2.95 -13.02
C ARG A 44 -1.11 2.55 -11.98
N VAL A 45 -0.10 3.41 -11.84
CA VAL A 45 0.95 3.31 -10.81
C VAL A 45 0.30 3.52 -9.44
N ALA A 46 0.23 2.45 -8.66
CA ALA A 46 -0.36 2.46 -7.33
C ALA A 46 0.31 1.42 -6.44
N ALA A 47 0.50 1.77 -5.17
CA ALA A 47 1.02 0.91 -4.12
C ALA A 47 0.40 1.26 -2.77
N THR A 48 0.49 0.31 -1.85
CA THR A 48 0.23 0.54 -0.43
C THR A 48 1.56 0.59 0.29
N ILE A 49 1.83 1.69 1.00
CA ILE A 49 3.00 1.86 1.83
C ILE A 49 2.55 1.70 3.28
N THR A 50 3.10 0.71 3.99
CA THR A 50 2.84 0.47 5.40
C THR A 50 4.11 0.77 6.20
N LEU A 51 3.98 1.34 7.39
CA LEU A 51 5.09 1.60 8.31
C LEU A 51 4.71 1.13 9.71
N GLY A 52 5.60 0.37 10.34
CA GLY A 52 5.39 -0.22 11.67
C GLY A 52 4.71 -1.59 11.62
N GLU A 53 4.46 -2.15 12.80
CA GLU A 53 3.90 -3.49 12.98
C GLU A 53 2.82 -3.47 14.07
N GLY A 54 1.83 -4.37 13.97
CA GLY A 54 0.79 -4.53 15.00
C GLY A 54 -0.21 -3.36 15.06
N GLU A 55 -0.49 -2.88 16.27
CA GLU A 55 -1.52 -1.86 16.53
C GLU A 55 -1.10 -0.44 16.09
N GLU A 56 0.20 -0.19 15.91
CA GLU A 56 0.74 1.09 15.46
C GLU A 56 1.03 1.13 13.95
N GLN A 57 0.56 0.14 13.18
CA GLN A 57 0.75 0.11 11.74
C GLN A 57 0.10 1.34 11.08
N LYS A 58 0.89 2.10 10.32
CA LYS A 58 0.41 3.22 9.52
C LYS A 58 0.36 2.80 8.07
N MET A 59 -0.80 2.93 7.45
CA MET A 59 -1.00 2.58 6.04
C MET A 59 -1.26 3.85 5.23
N HIS A 60 -0.57 3.97 4.09
CA HIS A 60 -0.71 5.07 3.15
C HIS A 60 -0.90 4.52 1.75
N LYS A 61 -1.97 4.95 1.08
CA LYS A 61 -2.24 4.58 -0.31
C LYS A 61 -1.48 5.52 -1.23
N PHE A 62 -0.43 5.02 -1.84
CA PHE A 62 0.33 5.72 -2.87
C PHE A 62 -0.34 5.50 -4.23
N ILE A 63 -0.97 6.52 -4.78
CA ILE A 63 -1.59 6.46 -6.12
C ILE A 63 -1.04 7.62 -6.94
N ARG A 64 -0.59 7.32 -8.15
CA ARG A 64 -0.10 8.31 -9.11
C ARG A 64 -1.00 8.35 -10.34
N SER A 65 -1.04 9.49 -11.01
CA SER A 65 -1.76 9.65 -12.27
C SER A 65 -1.04 9.02 -13.47
N ASP A 66 0.19 8.54 -13.28
CA ASP A 66 0.95 7.82 -14.30
C ASP A 66 0.25 6.50 -14.66
N LEU A 67 0.08 6.25 -15.96
CA LEU A 67 -0.47 5.02 -16.53
C LEU A 67 0.63 4.32 -17.35
N MET A 68 0.73 3.01 -17.20
CA MET A 68 1.72 2.16 -17.88
C MET A 68 1.02 1.15 -18.78
N PRO A 69 1.52 0.90 -20.00
CA PRO A 69 0.92 -0.07 -20.91
C PRO A 69 1.15 -1.51 -20.44
N ASN A 70 2.27 -1.78 -19.78
CA ASN A 70 2.61 -3.11 -19.26
C ASN A 70 2.49 -3.16 -17.74
N ARG A 71 2.04 -4.32 -17.22
CA ARG A 71 1.90 -4.52 -15.78
C ARG A 71 3.26 -4.53 -15.10
N ASP A 72 4.21 -5.34 -15.57
CA ASP A 72 5.52 -5.48 -14.91
C ASP A 72 6.28 -4.16 -14.84
N GLU A 73 6.24 -3.36 -15.92
CA GLU A 73 6.82 -2.01 -15.92
C GLU A 73 6.12 -1.08 -14.91
N CYS A 74 4.79 -1.19 -14.78
CA CYS A 74 4.03 -0.46 -13.78
C CYS A 74 4.52 -0.78 -12.37
N ILE A 75 4.77 -2.05 -12.08
CA ILE A 75 5.27 -2.52 -10.79
C ILE A 75 6.64 -1.91 -10.50
N GLU A 76 7.59 -2.06 -11.43
CA GLU A 76 8.94 -1.53 -11.24
C GLU A 76 8.95 -0.01 -11.03
N ILE A 77 8.17 0.74 -11.83
CA ILE A 77 8.07 2.19 -11.70
C ILE A 77 7.37 2.56 -10.40
N THR A 78 6.33 1.83 -10.00
CA THR A 78 5.64 2.04 -8.72
C THR A 78 6.61 1.90 -7.56
N ILE A 79 7.41 0.83 -7.53
CA ILE A 79 8.40 0.60 -6.47
C ILE A 79 9.42 1.74 -6.45
N ARG A 80 10.00 2.10 -7.60
CA ARG A 80 10.99 3.19 -7.67
C ARG A 80 10.40 4.51 -7.18
N LYS A 81 9.17 4.87 -7.62
CA LYS A 81 8.51 6.11 -7.21
C LYS A 81 8.10 6.08 -5.74
N ALA A 82 7.67 4.95 -5.21
CA ALA A 82 7.37 4.78 -3.79
C ALA A 82 8.63 4.98 -2.94
N LYS A 83 9.76 4.35 -3.31
CA LYS A 83 11.06 4.54 -2.65
C LYS A 83 11.49 6.01 -2.63
N LEU A 84 11.44 6.68 -3.78
CA LEU A 84 11.75 8.11 -3.87
C LEU A 84 10.84 8.98 -3.01
N THR A 85 9.55 8.63 -2.92
CA THR A 85 8.58 9.35 -2.10
C THR A 85 8.87 9.14 -0.61
N ILE A 86 9.25 7.92 -0.21
CA ILE A 86 9.73 7.61 1.14
C ILE A 86 11.02 8.37 1.45
N ASP A 87 11.96 8.47 0.51
CA ASP A 87 13.20 9.21 0.73
C ASP A 87 12.97 10.72 0.87
N GLN A 88 11.99 11.28 0.14
CA GLN A 88 11.66 12.70 0.18
C GLN A 88 10.79 13.10 1.38
N LEU A 89 9.74 12.32 1.68
CA LEU A 89 8.77 12.63 2.73
C LEU A 89 9.06 11.90 4.04
N GLY A 90 9.61 10.69 3.96
CA GLY A 90 9.86 9.82 5.11
C GLY A 90 8.62 9.67 5.97
N LYS A 91 8.75 10.03 7.25
CA LYS A 91 7.66 9.92 8.23
C LYS A 91 6.51 10.89 7.95
N ASN A 92 6.71 11.97 7.17
CA ASN A 92 5.64 12.89 6.79
C ASN A 92 4.64 12.27 5.80
N LEU A 93 4.93 11.09 5.25
CA LEU A 93 4.01 10.36 4.38
C LEU A 93 2.71 9.94 5.10
N PHE A 94 2.74 9.88 6.43
CA PHE A 94 1.60 9.50 7.28
C PHE A 94 1.13 10.62 8.23
N ASN A 95 1.56 11.87 7.99
CA ASN A 95 1.06 13.03 8.72
C ASN A 95 -0.23 13.58 8.09
#